data_AF-A0AAV9AEX0-F1
#
_entry.id   AF-A0AAV9AEX0-F1
#
_cell.length_a   1.000
_cell.length_b   1.000
_cell.length_c   1.000
_cell.angle_alpha   90.00
_cell.angle_beta   90.00
_cell.angle_gamma   90.00
#
_symmetry.space_group_name_H-M   'P 1'
#
loop_
_entity.id
_entity.type
_entity.pdbx_description
1 polymer ?
#
loop_
_entity_poly.entity_id
_entity_poly.type
_entity_poly.pdbx_seq_one_letter_code
_entity_poly.pdbx_strand_id
1 'polypeptide(L)'
;MIQHQDSNPRPTLNTGASILMVHQYKLELDDKGQLIQDITSTSGDRTTNVHWTGTVSENLVSFDGGFQMTLLPGGMCMGCPSDVGKSVAQSEPFHLEFCEPHTDHVYGITDAPIQIM
;
A
#
# COMPACT_ATOMS: atom_id res chain seq x y z
N MET A 1 19.08 -8.98 -30.90
CA MET A 1 18.26 -8.09 -30.04
C MET A 1 16.97 -8.84 -29.76
N ILE A 2 16.90 -9.57 -28.66
CA ILE A 2 15.73 -10.37 -28.28
C ILE A 2 15.20 -9.68 -27.02
N GLN A 3 14.05 -9.00 -27.14
CA GLN A 3 13.33 -8.55 -25.96
C GLN A 3 12.51 -9.74 -25.44
N HIS A 4 12.92 -10.28 -24.30
CA HIS A 4 12.11 -11.19 -23.50
C HIS A 4 10.93 -10.38 -22.96
N GLN A 5 9.71 -10.65 -23.46
CA GLN A 5 8.49 -10.30 -22.74
C GLN A 5 8.25 -11.42 -21.73
N ASP A 6 8.52 -11.16 -20.45
CA ASP A 6 8.03 -12.04 -19.38
C ASP A 6 6.51 -11.86 -19.29
N SER A 7 5.79 -12.77 -19.96
CA SER A 7 4.36 -12.96 -19.78
C SER A 7 4.11 -13.61 -18.42
N ASN A 8 4.21 -12.83 -17.33
CA ASN A 8 3.82 -13.32 -16.03
C ASN A 8 2.28 -13.28 -15.93
N PRO A 9 1.58 -14.41 -15.77
CA PRO A 9 0.13 -14.44 -15.70
C PRO A 9 -0.36 -13.61 -14.51
N ARG A 10 -1.35 -12.73 -14.74
CA ARG A 10 -2.04 -12.00 -13.67
C ARG A 10 -2.53 -13.00 -12.62
N PRO A 11 -2.15 -12.86 -11.34
CA PRO A 11 -2.79 -13.64 -10.28
C PRO A 11 -4.22 -13.12 -10.11
N THR A 12 -5.19 -13.80 -10.70
CA THR A 12 -6.61 -13.61 -10.40
C THR A 12 -6.98 -14.51 -9.23
N LEU A 13 -7.08 -13.93 -8.03
CA LEU A 13 -7.68 -14.61 -6.89
C LEU A 13 -9.20 -14.41 -6.97
N ASN A 14 -9.94 -15.51 -7.07
CA ASN A 14 -11.37 -15.52 -7.32
C ASN A 14 -12.17 -15.31 -6.02
N THR A 15 -12.02 -14.18 -5.33
CA THR A 15 -12.87 -13.77 -4.20
C THR A 15 -12.56 -12.31 -3.90
N GLY A 16 -13.53 -11.39 -3.99
CA GLY A 16 -13.57 -9.99 -3.47
C GLY A 16 -12.30 -9.10 -3.42
N ALA A 17 -11.19 -9.63 -2.95
CA ALA A 17 -9.87 -9.04 -2.88
C ALA A 17 -9.23 -8.83 -4.27
N SER A 18 -8.80 -7.60 -4.52
CA SER A 18 -7.94 -7.22 -5.65
C SER A 18 -6.52 -6.98 -5.15
N ILE A 19 -5.53 -7.45 -5.91
CA ILE A 19 -4.12 -7.12 -5.68
C ILE A 19 -3.79 -5.88 -6.52
N LEU A 20 -3.39 -4.80 -5.86
CA LEU A 20 -2.87 -3.61 -6.56
C LEU A 20 -1.37 -3.75 -6.75
N MET A 21 -0.93 -3.77 -8.00
CA MET A 21 0.48 -3.59 -8.32
C MET A 21 0.79 -2.09 -8.29
N VAL A 22 1.67 -1.69 -7.39
CA VAL A 22 2.13 -0.31 -7.26
C VAL A 22 3.27 -0.08 -8.24
N HIS A 23 3.20 1.02 -9.00
CA HIS A 23 4.22 1.34 -10.01
C HIS A 23 5.43 2.03 -9.37
N GLN A 24 5.18 2.92 -8.42
CA GLN A 24 6.21 3.54 -7.59
C GLN A 24 5.72 3.63 -6.14
N TYR A 25 6.58 3.20 -5.23
CA TYR A 25 6.38 3.29 -3.79
C TYR A 25 7.59 4.00 -3.21
N LYS A 26 7.34 5.07 -2.45
CA LYS A 26 8.40 5.86 -1.82
C LYS A 26 8.03 6.08 -0.37
N LEU A 27 8.96 5.73 0.52
CA LEU A 27 8.83 5.91 1.95
C LEU A 27 10.04 6.68 2.46
N GLU A 28 9.81 7.87 2.99
CA GLU A 28 10.85 8.77 3.48
C GLU A 28 10.56 9.18 4.91
N LEU A 29 11.61 9.35 5.72
CA LEU A 29 11.53 10.03 7.00
C LEU A 29 12.08 11.44 6.81
N ASP A 30 11.25 12.45 7.06
CA ASP A 30 11.67 13.84 6.96
C ASP A 30 12.58 14.24 8.13
N ASP A 31 13.18 15.42 8.01
CA ASP A 31 14.11 16.02 8.97
C ASP A 31 13.46 16.25 10.35
N LYS A 32 12.13 16.19 10.43
CA LYS A 32 11.32 16.40 11.63
C LYS A 32 10.86 15.08 12.26
N GLY A 33 11.23 13.93 11.68
CA GLY A 33 10.83 12.61 12.14
C GLY A 33 9.40 12.21 11.73
N GLN A 34 8.81 12.90 10.75
CA GLN A 34 7.55 12.48 10.13
C GLN A 34 7.84 11.53 8.98
N LEU A 35 7.05 10.47 8.88
CA LEU A 35 7.11 9.55 7.76
C LEU A 35 6.22 10.08 6.64
N ILE A 36 6.76 10.09 5.43
CA ILE A 36 6.07 10.46 4.20
C ILE A 36 6.01 9.21 3.34
N GLN A 37 4.81 8.84 2.92
CA GLN A 37 4.55 7.74 2.00
C GLN A 37 3.90 8.27 0.73
N ASP A 38 4.58 8.11 -0.39
CA ASP A 38 4.06 8.42 -1.72
C ASP A 38 3.86 7.12 -2.51
N ILE A 39 2.63 6.90 -2.98
CA ILE A 39 2.26 5.75 -3.80
C ILE A 39 1.74 6.27 -5.14
N THR A 40 2.42 5.90 -6.21
CA THR A 40 1.96 6.16 -7.58
C THR A 40 1.59 4.86 -8.26
N SER A 41 0.34 4.79 -8.74
CA SER A 41 -0.13 3.67 -9.53
C SER A 41 -0.66 4.17 -10.87
N THR A 42 -0.13 3.60 -11.96
CA THR A 42 -0.59 3.87 -13.31
C THR A 42 -1.26 2.63 -13.87
N SER A 43 -2.53 2.75 -14.24
CA SER A 43 -3.33 1.70 -14.88
C SER A 43 -3.90 2.23 -16.19
N GLY A 44 -3.43 1.71 -17.33
CA GLY A 44 -3.81 2.22 -18.64
C GLY A 44 -3.44 3.69 -18.82
N ASP A 45 -4.45 4.54 -18.99
CA ASP A 45 -4.36 5.99 -19.13
C ASP A 45 -4.55 6.76 -17.81
N ARG A 46 -4.83 6.07 -16.70
CA ARG A 46 -5.06 6.68 -15.39
C ARG A 46 -3.85 6.54 -14.49
N THR A 47 -3.42 7.66 -13.89
CA THR A 47 -2.39 7.68 -12.84
C THR A 47 -3.01 8.21 -11.55
N THR A 48 -2.91 7.45 -10.47
CA THR A 48 -3.30 7.85 -9.12
C THR A 48 -2.05 8.09 -8.28
N ASN A 49 -2.06 9.17 -7.50
CA ASN A 49 -1.01 9.50 -6.55
C ASN A 49 -1.65 9.60 -5.18
N VAL A 50 -1.11 8.87 -4.22
CA VAL A 50 -1.51 8.91 -2.81
C VAL A 50 -0.32 9.45 -2.03
N HIS A 51 -0.55 10.52 -1.30
CA HIS A 51 0.44 11.15 -0.44
C HIS A 51 -0.05 11.08 1.00
N TRP A 52 0.66 10.36 1.86
CA TRP A 52 0.35 10.23 3.26
C TRP A 52 1.50 10.72 4.13
N THR A 53 1.13 11.39 5.21
CA THR A 53 2.02 11.79 6.30
C THR A 53 1.65 11.02 7.56
N GLY A 54 2.66 10.68 8.35
CA GLY A 54 2.47 9.98 9.60
C GLY A 54 3.57 10.27 10.61
N THR A 55 3.28 9.95 11.85
CA THR A 55 4.24 10.04 12.96
C THR A 55 4.78 8.66 13.28
N VAL A 56 6.07 8.60 13.61
CA VAL A 56 6.73 7.36 14.01
C VAL A 56 6.87 7.33 15.53
N SER A 57 6.40 6.25 16.14
CA SER A 57 6.60 5.94 17.55
C SER A 57 7.14 4.53 17.67
N GLU A 58 8.41 4.41 18.04
CA GLU A 58 9.14 3.13 18.06
C GLU A 58 9.12 2.46 16.68
N ASN A 59 8.45 1.31 16.55
CA ASN A 59 8.27 0.59 15.30
C ASN A 59 6.87 0.76 14.70
N LEU A 60 6.02 1.61 15.28
CA LEU A 60 4.68 1.88 14.80
C LEU A 60 4.62 3.25 14.12
N VAL A 61 4.11 3.26 12.91
CA VAL A 61 3.79 4.46 12.14
C VAL A 61 2.29 4.67 12.22
N SER A 62 1.86 5.88 12.56
CA SER A 62 0.46 6.29 12.54
C SER A 62 0.27 7.40 11.51
N PHE A 63 -0.46 7.11 10.44
CA PHE A 63 -0.78 8.06 9.38
C PHE A 63 -2.03 8.87 9.73
N ASP A 64 -2.06 10.13 9.31
CA ASP A 64 -3.14 11.08 9.64
C ASP A 64 -4.53 10.64 9.13
N GLY A 65 -4.56 9.72 8.15
CA GLY A 65 -5.77 9.13 7.57
C GLY A 65 -6.39 7.98 8.38
N GLY A 66 -5.87 7.66 9.58
CA GLY A 66 -6.34 6.51 10.36
C GLY A 66 -5.85 5.16 9.82
N PHE A 67 -4.73 5.18 9.10
CA PHE A 67 -3.98 3.99 8.71
C PHE A 67 -2.74 3.90 9.60
N GLN A 68 -2.30 2.69 9.91
CA GLN A 68 -1.13 2.43 10.73
C GLN A 68 -0.26 1.36 10.08
N MET A 69 1.06 1.49 10.23
CA MET A 69 2.02 0.54 9.68
C MET A 69 3.03 0.16 10.75
N THR A 70 3.21 -1.14 10.98
CA THR A 70 4.23 -1.67 11.89
C THR A 70 5.45 -2.11 11.11
N LEU A 71 6.62 -1.60 11.50
CA LEU A 71 7.92 -2.03 11.01
C LEU A 71 8.33 -3.31 11.75
N LEU A 72 8.63 -4.35 10.99
CA LEU A 72 8.92 -5.68 11.49
C LEU A 72 10.40 -6.04 11.28
N PRO A 73 10.95 -6.95 12.11
CA PRO A 73 12.28 -7.49 11.90
C PRO A 73 12.44 -8.09 10.50
N GLY A 74 13.66 -8.04 9.96
CA GLY A 74 13.93 -8.54 8.60
C GLY A 74 13.52 -7.58 7.48
N GLY A 75 13.23 -6.31 7.81
CA GLY A 75 12.92 -5.25 6.84
C GLY A 75 11.51 -5.32 6.27
N MET A 76 10.61 -6.07 6.92
CA MET A 76 9.20 -6.20 6.52
C MET A 76 8.34 -5.08 7.11
N CYS A 77 7.21 -4.81 6.47
CA CYS A 77 6.15 -3.94 7.01
C CYS A 77 4.77 -4.58 6.89
N MET A 78 3.89 -4.25 7.84
CA MET A 78 2.47 -4.60 7.77
C MET A 78 1.62 -3.38 8.10
N GLY A 79 0.70 -3.03 7.21
CA GLY A 79 -0.20 -1.88 7.31
C GLY A 79 -1.66 -2.29 7.45
N CYS A 80 -2.41 -1.58 8.28
CA CYS A 80 -3.84 -1.75 8.44
C CYS A 80 -4.54 -0.45 8.88
N PRO A 81 -5.87 -0.33 8.73
CA PRO A 81 -6.63 0.73 9.38
C PRO A 81 -6.50 0.62 10.91
N SER A 82 -6.50 1.76 11.60
CA SER A 82 -6.47 1.79 13.07
C SER A 82 -7.79 1.30 13.68
N ASP A 83 -8.90 1.44 12.95
CA ASP A 83 -10.23 0.96 13.35
C ASP A 83 -11.01 0.47 12.12
N VAL A 84 -10.97 -0.83 11.86
CA VAL A 84 -11.73 -1.47 10.77
C VAL A 84 -13.23 -1.37 11.02
N GLY A 85 -13.67 -1.34 12.28
CA GLY A 85 -15.09 -1.22 12.64
C GLY A 85 -15.70 0.08 12.14
N LYS A 86 -14.90 1.17 12.14
CA LYS A 86 -15.30 2.46 11.57
C LYS A 86 -15.54 2.36 10.05
N SER A 87 -14.61 1.76 9.30
CA SER A 87 -14.77 1.56 7.86
C SER A 87 -16.00 0.71 7.54
N VAL A 88 -16.21 -0.39 8.28
CA VAL A 88 -17.38 -1.27 8.11
C VAL A 88 -18.68 -0.53 8.41
N ALA A 89 -18.75 0.22 9.52
CA ALA A 89 -19.94 0.97 9.89
C ALA A 89 -20.30 2.06 8.86
N GLN A 90 -19.29 2.62 8.19
CA GLN A 90 -19.46 3.64 7.16
C GLN A 90 -19.61 3.06 5.74
N SER A 91 -19.50 1.73 5.59
CA SER A 91 -19.45 1.05 4.30
C SER A 91 -18.35 1.58 3.36
N GLU A 92 -17.25 2.05 3.95
CA GLU A 92 -16.08 2.57 3.23
C GLU A 92 -15.07 1.45 2.96
N PRO A 93 -14.40 1.44 1.79
CA PRO A 93 -13.37 0.46 1.50
C PRO A 93 -12.16 0.66 2.42
N PHE A 94 -11.51 -0.45 2.75
CA PHE A 94 -10.23 -0.47 3.44
C PHE A 94 -9.31 -1.51 2.82
N HIS A 95 -8.02 -1.44 3.14
CA HIS A 95 -7.02 -2.37 2.64
C HIS A 95 -6.05 -2.78 3.74
N LEU A 96 -5.37 -3.91 3.52
CA LEU A 96 -4.24 -4.36 4.31
C LEU A 96 -3.00 -4.36 3.42
N GLU A 97 -1.88 -3.95 4.00
CA GLU A 97 -0.60 -3.87 3.30
C GLU A 97 0.40 -4.84 3.93
N PHE A 98 1.13 -5.57 3.09
CA PHE A 98 2.28 -6.36 3.53
C PHE A 98 3.42 -6.14 2.56
N CYS A 99 4.58 -5.75 3.10
CA CYS A 99 5.78 -5.52 2.33
C CYS A 99 6.91 -6.37 2.87
N GLU A 100 7.59 -7.09 1.97
CA GLU A 100 8.76 -7.90 2.27
C GLU A 100 9.94 -7.44 1.38
N PRO A 101 11.16 -7.30 1.92
CA PRO A 101 12.29 -6.75 1.19
C PRO A 101 12.91 -7.69 0.14
N HIS A 102 12.34 -8.87 -0.13
CA HIS A 102 12.89 -9.82 -1.11
C HIS A 102 12.45 -9.58 -2.56
N THR A 103 11.64 -8.56 -2.84
CA THR A 103 11.20 -8.24 -4.19
C THR A 103 11.11 -6.74 -4.40
N ASP A 104 11.53 -6.24 -5.57
CA ASP A 104 11.41 -4.84 -6.03
C ASP A 104 9.94 -4.36 -6.20
N HIS A 105 8.98 -5.07 -5.59
CA HIS A 105 7.54 -4.88 -5.76
C HIS A 105 6.82 -4.89 -4.41
N VAL A 106 6.00 -3.85 -4.18
CA VAL A 106 5.07 -3.76 -3.04
C VAL A 106 3.68 -4.22 -3.50
N TYR A 107 3.05 -5.11 -2.73
CA TYR A 107 1.72 -5.65 -3.02
C TYR A 107 0.72 -5.16 -1.97
N GLY A 108 -0.38 -4.54 -2.41
CA GLY A 108 -1.52 -4.20 -1.55
C GLY A 108 -2.68 -5.17 -1.75
N ILE A 109 -3.40 -5.53 -0.67
CA ILE A 109 -4.62 -6.35 -0.72
C ILE A 109 -5.82 -5.45 -0.34
N THR A 110 -6.77 -5.29 -1.24
CA THR A 110 -7.97 -4.45 -1.04
C THR A 110 -9.24 -5.25 -1.33
N ASP A 111 -10.30 -5.11 -0.52
CA ASP A 111 -11.60 -5.79 -0.72
C ASP A 111 -12.52 -5.10 -1.76
N ALA A 112 -12.04 -4.03 -2.40
CA ALA A 112 -12.73 -3.33 -3.49
C ALA A 112 -11.72 -2.85 -4.55
N PRO A 113 -12.13 -2.62 -5.82
CA PRO A 113 -11.36 -1.77 -6.71
C PRO A 113 -11.25 -0.41 -6.03
N ILE A 114 -10.04 0.02 -5.68
CA ILE A 114 -9.88 1.34 -5.07
C ILE A 114 -10.26 2.37 -6.13
N GLN A 115 -11.49 2.88 -6.08
CA GLN A 115 -11.82 4.15 -6.68
C GLN A 115 -11.33 5.22 -5.70
N ILE A 116 -10.05 5.54 -5.80
CA ILE A 116 -9.49 6.74 -5.15
C ILE A 116 -9.97 7.91 -6.03
N MET A 117 -11.06 8.55 -5.60
CA MET A 117 -11.59 9.76 -6.22
C MET A 117 -10.72 10.96 -5.86
#